data_AF-A0A3B9D0P0-F1
#
_entry.id   AF-A0A3B9D0P0-F1
#
_cell.length_a   1.000
_cell.length_b   1.000
_cell.length_c   1.000
_cell.angle_alpha   90.00
_cell.angle_beta   90.00
_cell.angle_gamma   90.00
#
_symmetry.space_group_name_H-M   'P 1'
#
loop_
_entity.id
_entity.type
_entity.pdbx_description
1 polymer ?
#
loop_
_entity_poly.entity_id
_entity_poly.type
_entity_poly.pdbx_seq_one_letter_code
_entity_poly.pdbx_strand_id
1 'polypeptide(L)'
;MRSSTSSSDPAATSTFSRDLPASTEWSRIVLVTVLLAVSAVGFREWSLKENGIVPSLSTQAPLWAWQRNLVRAAPSDSTVVVGSSRIAWGFDLEEWAKCSGEPRPYMLAWPAICPRPQLHDLANQQDFRGTLLVGVAPGFFFGGPDYTLAMRVRDFIKLSEHWGPADDIEQRLRFLIEPVFAFMSTGEASPLLLLRERIDLPQREGQLAPLRDRLFFRTDKHCRGRLIEGVENRPRDIEAFTSILVALKARSRLYPPGNVDLILEEVVKDVREIHNRGGQVIFVRYPSTGWYREDEQKHQPREKYWDRLIEETGCLGIHFEDHRELSGFAPPENSHLTQQDAITFTRRLHNVIEKEQSSRHFDSPE
;
A
#
# COMPACT_ATOMS: atom_id res chain seq x y z
N MET A 1 4.78 -21.38 -81.08
CA MET A 1 5.62 -21.11 -79.88
C MET A 1 4.70 -21.04 -78.67
N ARG A 2 4.78 -22.02 -77.77
CA ARG A 2 4.16 -21.98 -76.44
C ARG A 2 5.26 -22.30 -75.44
N SER A 3 5.50 -21.35 -74.54
CA SER A 3 6.45 -21.45 -73.43
C SER A 3 5.88 -22.38 -72.37
N SER A 4 6.70 -23.29 -71.85
CA SER A 4 6.37 -24.20 -70.75
C SER A 4 7.31 -23.91 -69.58
N THR A 5 6.76 -23.28 -68.53
CA THR A 5 7.39 -23.16 -67.22
C THR A 5 6.66 -24.12 -66.27
N SER A 6 7.26 -25.26 -65.97
CA SER A 6 6.93 -26.07 -64.79
C SER A 6 7.99 -27.15 -64.59
N SER A 7 9.03 -26.84 -63.83
CA SER A 7 9.80 -27.85 -63.10
C SER A 7 9.63 -27.54 -61.62
N SER A 8 8.69 -28.24 -61.00
CA SER A 8 8.55 -28.36 -59.57
C SER A 8 9.70 -29.23 -59.05
N ASP A 9 10.80 -28.61 -58.65
CA ASP A 9 11.74 -29.24 -57.71
C ASP A 9 11.12 -29.15 -56.30
N PRO A 10 11.18 -30.22 -55.49
CA PRO A 10 10.66 -30.18 -54.14
C PRO A 10 11.53 -29.19 -53.37
N ALA A 11 10.94 -28.08 -52.93
CA ALA A 11 11.58 -27.16 -52.02
C ALA A 11 12.09 -27.97 -50.83
N ALA A 12 13.41 -28.14 -50.76
CA ALA A 12 14.07 -28.69 -49.60
C ALA A 12 13.61 -27.83 -48.41
N THR A 13 12.82 -28.43 -47.53
CA THR A 13 12.58 -27.92 -46.19
C THR A 13 13.95 -27.86 -45.52
N SER A 14 14.64 -26.73 -45.66
CA SER A 14 15.86 -26.46 -44.91
C SER A 14 15.44 -26.31 -43.45
N THR A 15 15.37 -27.43 -42.73
CA THR A 15 15.35 -27.43 -41.27
C THR A 15 16.62 -26.73 -40.85
N PHE A 16 16.49 -25.49 -40.36
CA PHE A 16 17.57 -24.77 -39.74
C PHE A 16 17.97 -25.54 -38.48
N SER A 17 18.95 -26.45 -38.58
CA SER A 17 19.55 -27.07 -37.41
C SER A 17 20.61 -26.12 -36.87
N ARG A 18 20.34 -25.55 -35.69
CA ARG A 18 21.37 -24.84 -34.96
C ARG A 18 22.37 -25.87 -34.45
N ASP A 19 23.55 -25.92 -35.06
CA ASP A 19 24.66 -26.73 -34.54
C ASP A 19 25.01 -26.23 -33.14
N LEU A 20 24.63 -27.00 -32.12
CA LEU A 20 25.09 -26.78 -30.75
C LEU A 20 26.57 -27.18 -30.69
N PRO A 21 27.44 -26.38 -30.06
CA PRO A 21 28.85 -26.72 -29.93
C PRO A 21 28.98 -28.11 -29.29
N ALA A 22 29.72 -29.01 -29.94
CA ALA A 22 29.95 -30.39 -29.52
C ALA A 22 30.90 -30.47 -28.31
N SER A 23 30.70 -29.63 -27.28
CA SER A 23 31.52 -29.64 -26.08
C SER A 23 31.19 -30.89 -25.26
N THR A 24 32.20 -31.66 -24.89
CA THR A 24 32.06 -32.81 -23.98
C THR A 24 32.03 -32.41 -22.50
N GLU A 25 32.17 -31.11 -22.21
CA GLU A 25 32.40 -30.56 -20.86
C GLU A 25 31.19 -29.78 -20.33
N TRP A 26 29.98 -30.07 -20.80
CA TRP A 26 28.75 -29.39 -20.35
C TRP A 26 28.58 -29.38 -18.83
N SER A 27 29.00 -30.46 -18.15
CA SER A 27 28.98 -30.52 -16.69
C SER A 27 29.90 -29.48 -16.04
N ARG A 28 31.10 -29.26 -16.57
CA ARG A 28 32.03 -28.21 -16.09
C ARG A 28 31.48 -26.82 -16.37
N ILE A 29 30.90 -26.60 -17.55
CA ILE A 29 30.31 -25.32 -17.91
C ILE A 29 29.13 -25.00 -16.97
N VAL A 30 28.23 -25.96 -16.74
CA VAL A 30 27.10 -25.80 -15.81
C VAL A 30 27.61 -25.53 -14.40
N LEU A 31 28.60 -26.29 -13.91
CA LEU A 31 29.17 -26.07 -12.60
C LEU A 31 29.76 -24.67 -12.45
N VAL A 32 30.61 -24.24 -13.38
CA VAL A 32 31.20 -22.88 -13.37
C VAL A 32 30.11 -21.82 -13.42
N THR A 33 29.09 -22.01 -14.26
CA THR A 33 27.95 -21.08 -14.37
C THR A 33 27.19 -20.97 -13.06
N VAL A 34 26.88 -22.10 -12.40
CA VAL A 34 26.20 -22.13 -11.10
C VAL A 34 27.07 -21.47 -10.02
N LEU A 35 28.36 -21.76 -9.97
CA LEU A 35 29.27 -21.16 -9.01
C LEU A 35 29.36 -19.64 -9.18
N LEU A 36 29.44 -19.15 -10.42
CA LEU A 36 29.45 -17.72 -10.71
C LEU A 36 28.12 -17.06 -10.33
N ALA A 37 26.99 -17.69 -10.65
CA ALA A 37 25.67 -17.19 -10.31
C ALA A 37 25.46 -17.09 -8.79
N VAL A 38 25.79 -18.16 -8.04
CA VAL A 38 25.72 -18.19 -6.58
C VAL A 38 26.66 -17.15 -5.97
N SER A 39 27.87 -17.02 -6.49
CA SER A 39 28.84 -16.02 -6.02
C SER A 39 28.34 -14.60 -6.24
N ALA A 40 27.74 -14.31 -7.41
CA ALA A 40 27.19 -13.00 -7.72
C ALA A 40 25.99 -12.65 -6.81
N VAL A 41 25.06 -13.58 -6.62
CA VAL A 41 23.90 -13.40 -5.73
C VAL A 41 24.36 -13.25 -4.28
N GLY A 42 25.30 -14.09 -3.83
CA GLY A 42 25.85 -14.04 -2.47
C GLY A 42 26.59 -12.74 -2.19
N PHE A 43 27.41 -12.26 -3.13
CA PHE A 43 28.07 -10.96 -3.02
C PHE A 43 27.06 -9.81 -2.97
N ARG A 44 26.00 -9.86 -3.79
CA ARG A 44 24.96 -8.82 -3.80
C ARG A 44 24.20 -8.78 -2.48
N GLU A 45 23.80 -9.94 -1.98
CA GLU A 45 23.12 -10.09 -0.69
C GLU A 45 23.99 -9.55 0.46
N TRP A 46 25.26 -9.92 0.49
CA TRP A 46 26.22 -9.41 1.48
C TRP A 46 26.36 -7.89 1.40
N SER A 47 26.58 -7.35 0.20
CA SER A 47 26.73 -5.90 -0.01
C SER A 47 25.47 -5.12 0.39
N LEU A 48 24.27 -5.64 0.14
CA LEU A 48 23.03 -5.00 0.56
C LEU A 48 22.90 -4.96 2.08
N LYS A 49 23.18 -6.07 2.76
CA LYS A 49 23.13 -6.16 4.22
C LYS A 49 24.18 -5.26 4.87
N GLU A 50 25.37 -5.15 4.31
CA GLU A 50 26.43 -4.23 4.77
C GLU A 50 25.99 -2.77 4.67
N ASN A 51 25.19 -2.41 3.65
CA ASN A 51 24.59 -1.09 3.50
C ASN A 51 23.30 -0.89 4.33
N GLY A 52 22.97 -1.82 5.24
CA GLY A 52 21.82 -1.71 6.14
C GLY A 52 20.48 -2.06 5.51
N ILE A 53 20.44 -2.66 4.33
CA ILE A 53 19.19 -3.09 3.70
C ILE A 53 18.68 -4.36 4.38
N VAL A 54 17.47 -4.28 4.91
CA VAL A 54 16.81 -5.37 5.62
C VAL A 54 15.72 -5.97 4.74
N PRO A 55 15.64 -7.31 4.62
CA PRO A 55 14.58 -7.95 3.86
C PRO A 55 13.17 -7.52 4.33
N SER A 56 12.29 -7.30 3.37
CA SER A 56 10.88 -6.94 3.57
C SER A 56 10.05 -7.58 2.48
N LEU A 57 8.77 -7.86 2.76
CA LEU A 57 7.86 -8.17 1.68
C LEU A 57 7.72 -6.95 0.77
N SER A 58 7.70 -7.22 -0.53
CA SER A 58 7.49 -6.20 -1.55
C SER A 58 6.04 -5.72 -1.51
N THR A 59 5.85 -4.40 -1.54
CA THR A 59 4.52 -3.79 -1.59
C THR A 59 3.93 -3.93 -3.00
N GLN A 60 3.34 -5.10 -3.29
CA GLN A 60 2.74 -5.41 -4.61
C GLN A 60 1.25 -5.77 -4.52
N ALA A 61 0.53 -5.60 -5.62
CA ALA A 61 -0.89 -5.91 -5.72
C ALA A 61 -1.27 -7.34 -5.26
N PRO A 62 -0.47 -8.39 -5.55
CA PRO A 62 -0.80 -9.74 -5.10
C PRO A 62 -0.87 -9.90 -3.57
N LEU A 63 -0.01 -9.18 -2.82
CA LEU A 63 -0.06 -9.21 -1.36
C LEU A 63 -1.36 -8.61 -0.82
N TRP A 64 -1.84 -7.53 -1.43
CA TRP A 64 -3.15 -6.95 -1.10
C TRP A 64 -4.30 -7.90 -1.46
N ALA A 65 -4.27 -8.48 -2.66
CA ALA A 65 -5.29 -9.41 -3.14
C ALA A 65 -5.37 -10.69 -2.28
N TRP A 66 -4.23 -11.22 -1.84
CA TRP A 66 -4.14 -12.29 -0.86
C TRP A 66 -4.88 -11.94 0.43
N GLN A 67 -4.57 -10.76 1.00
CA GLN A 67 -5.18 -10.31 2.24
C GLN A 67 -6.68 -10.06 2.08
N ARG A 68 -7.13 -9.59 0.89
CA ARG A 68 -8.55 -9.46 0.54
C ARG A 68 -9.28 -10.80 0.48
N ASN A 69 -8.64 -11.83 -0.06
CA ASN A 69 -9.19 -13.19 -0.07
C ASN A 69 -9.30 -13.78 1.35
N LEU A 70 -8.35 -13.45 2.24
CA LEU A 70 -8.49 -13.79 3.66
C LEU A 70 -9.70 -13.12 4.31
N VAL A 71 -10.03 -11.86 3.94
CA VAL A 71 -11.25 -11.18 4.42
C VAL A 71 -12.52 -11.88 3.91
N ARG A 72 -12.55 -12.37 2.66
CA ARG A 72 -13.70 -13.13 2.13
C ARG A 72 -13.95 -14.44 2.89
N ALA A 73 -12.90 -15.05 3.41
CA ALA A 73 -12.98 -16.30 4.18
C ALA A 73 -13.10 -16.08 5.69
N ALA A 74 -13.04 -14.83 6.16
CA ALA A 74 -13.08 -14.50 7.58
C ALA A 74 -14.51 -14.58 8.14
N PRO A 75 -14.68 -14.69 9.48
CA PRO A 75 -15.96 -14.49 10.13
C PRO A 75 -16.59 -13.15 9.71
N SER A 76 -17.90 -13.17 9.47
CA SER A 76 -18.65 -12.03 8.92
C SER A 76 -18.62 -10.77 9.78
N ASP A 77 -18.34 -10.90 11.07
CA ASP A 77 -18.23 -9.85 12.10
C ASP A 77 -16.79 -9.34 12.31
N SER A 78 -15.83 -9.79 11.50
CA SER A 78 -14.42 -9.41 11.60
C SER A 78 -14.19 -7.91 11.44
N THR A 79 -13.19 -7.38 12.16
CA THR A 79 -12.72 -6.01 11.96
C THR A 79 -11.81 -5.92 10.73
N VAL A 80 -12.09 -4.98 9.83
CA VAL A 80 -11.30 -4.70 8.63
C VAL A 80 -10.83 -3.25 8.65
N VAL A 81 -9.58 -3.01 8.25
CA VAL A 81 -8.96 -1.68 8.24
C VAL A 81 -8.65 -1.29 6.79
N VAL A 82 -9.26 -0.21 6.30
CA VAL A 82 -9.05 0.33 4.94
C VAL A 82 -8.51 1.75 5.00
N GLY A 83 -7.84 2.22 3.96
CA GLY A 83 -7.21 3.54 3.98
C GLY A 83 -5.94 3.66 3.16
N SER A 84 -5.37 4.85 3.24
CA SER A 84 -4.07 5.18 2.65
C SER A 84 -2.91 4.83 3.61
N SER A 85 -1.69 5.28 3.26
CA SER A 85 -0.46 5.00 4.01
C SER A 85 -0.51 5.38 5.50
N ARG A 86 -1.25 6.43 5.89
CA ARG A 86 -1.30 6.87 7.30
C ARG A 86 -1.85 5.84 8.26
N ILE A 87 -3.01 5.24 7.94
CA ILE A 87 -3.57 4.16 8.76
C ILE A 87 -2.80 2.85 8.52
N ALA A 88 -2.34 2.61 7.29
CA ALA A 88 -1.57 1.40 6.96
C ALA A 88 -0.28 1.29 7.79
N TRP A 89 0.30 2.43 8.21
CA TRP A 89 1.53 2.50 9.00
C TRP A 89 1.29 2.92 10.45
N GLY A 90 0.20 3.63 10.73
CA GLY A 90 -0.15 4.14 12.04
C GLY A 90 -1.05 3.23 12.87
N PHE A 91 -1.56 2.14 12.28
CA PHE A 91 -2.41 1.17 12.98
C PHE A 91 -1.66 -0.14 13.25
N ASP A 92 -1.59 -0.52 14.52
CA ASP A 92 -0.92 -1.73 14.97
C ASP A 92 -1.92 -2.87 15.23
N LEU A 93 -1.87 -3.92 14.41
CA LEU A 93 -2.85 -5.00 14.45
C LEU A 93 -2.85 -5.76 15.78
N GLU A 94 -1.68 -5.98 16.36
CA GLU A 94 -1.47 -6.75 17.58
C GLU A 94 -1.80 -5.93 18.82
N GLU A 95 -1.44 -4.65 18.83
CA GLU A 95 -1.87 -3.76 19.91
C GLU A 95 -3.40 -3.60 19.91
N TRP A 96 -4.05 -3.50 18.75
CA TRP A 96 -5.51 -3.48 18.68
C TRP A 96 -6.13 -4.76 19.25
N ALA A 97 -5.66 -5.93 18.82
CA ALA A 97 -6.14 -7.22 19.33
C ALA A 97 -5.96 -7.34 20.85
N LYS A 98 -4.82 -6.85 21.36
CA LYS A 98 -4.54 -6.81 22.80
C LYS A 98 -5.50 -5.89 23.57
N CYS A 99 -5.84 -4.73 23.02
CA CYS A 99 -6.72 -3.76 23.67
C CYS A 99 -8.19 -4.19 23.65
N SER A 100 -8.64 -4.72 22.50
CA SER A 100 -10.03 -5.16 22.29
C SER A 100 -10.35 -6.50 22.94
N GLY A 101 -9.35 -7.37 23.09
CA GLY A 101 -9.60 -8.79 23.43
C GLY A 101 -10.17 -9.60 22.26
N GLU A 102 -10.33 -8.97 21.09
CA GLU A 102 -10.91 -9.55 19.88
C GLU A 102 -9.85 -10.12 18.94
N PRO A 103 -10.24 -10.96 17.96
CA PRO A 103 -9.35 -11.42 16.91
C PRO A 103 -8.66 -10.25 16.17
N ARG A 104 -7.43 -10.51 15.74
CA ARG A 104 -6.61 -9.55 15.00
C ARG A 104 -7.33 -9.01 13.75
N PRO A 105 -7.41 -7.69 13.54
CA PRO A 105 -8.04 -7.12 12.34
C PRO A 105 -7.33 -7.50 11.04
N TYR A 106 -8.07 -7.41 9.93
CA TYR A 106 -7.53 -7.57 8.59
C TYR A 106 -7.17 -6.21 7.98
N MET A 107 -5.90 -6.00 7.67
CA MET A 107 -5.43 -4.76 7.03
C MET A 107 -5.59 -4.82 5.52
N LEU A 108 -6.43 -3.97 4.96
CA LEU A 108 -6.47 -3.68 3.53
C LEU A 108 -5.99 -2.27 3.22
N ALA A 109 -5.71 -1.43 4.22
CA ALA A 109 -5.10 -0.13 3.95
C ALA A 109 -3.73 -0.30 3.28
N TRP A 110 -3.40 0.62 2.37
CA TRP A 110 -2.22 0.48 1.53
C TRP A 110 -1.57 1.84 1.22
N PRO A 111 -0.26 1.89 0.94
CA PRO A 111 0.39 3.14 0.60
C PRO A 111 -0.24 3.83 -0.61
N ALA A 112 -0.54 5.13 -0.45
CA ALA A 112 -0.99 6.02 -1.52
C ALA A 112 -2.22 5.56 -2.32
N ILE A 113 -3.15 4.80 -1.73
CA ILE A 113 -4.45 4.45 -2.36
C ILE A 113 -5.62 5.23 -1.74
N CYS A 114 -6.72 5.33 -2.47
CA CYS A 114 -7.99 5.85 -1.99
C CYS A 114 -8.79 4.72 -1.29
N PRO A 115 -9.34 4.95 -0.09
CA PRO A 115 -10.19 3.95 0.57
C PRO A 115 -11.59 3.79 -0.03
N ARG A 116 -12.09 4.74 -0.84
CA ARG A 116 -13.47 4.68 -1.35
C ARG A 116 -13.77 3.42 -2.16
N PRO A 117 -12.92 2.98 -3.11
CA PRO A 117 -13.14 1.69 -3.77
C PRO A 117 -13.12 0.49 -2.82
N GLN A 118 -12.36 0.55 -1.72
CA GLN A 118 -12.32 -0.53 -0.72
C GLN A 118 -13.61 -0.56 0.11
N LEU A 119 -14.10 0.61 0.49
CA LEU A 119 -15.40 0.79 1.15
C LEU A 119 -16.51 0.25 0.25
N HIS A 120 -16.53 0.64 -1.03
CA HIS A 120 -17.50 0.15 -2.01
C HIS A 120 -17.45 -1.36 -2.20
N ASP A 121 -16.25 -1.95 -2.27
CA ASP A 121 -16.07 -3.40 -2.39
C ASP A 121 -16.64 -4.16 -1.18
N LEU A 122 -16.40 -3.67 0.05
CA LEU A 122 -17.00 -4.25 1.26
C LEU A 122 -18.51 -3.95 1.38
N ALA A 123 -18.96 -2.81 0.87
CA ALA A 123 -20.38 -2.46 0.82
C ALA A 123 -21.17 -3.41 -0.10
N ASN A 124 -20.55 -3.95 -1.15
CA ASN A 124 -21.15 -4.95 -2.03
C ASN A 124 -20.95 -6.41 -1.57
N GLN A 125 -20.13 -6.64 -0.53
CA GLN A 125 -19.94 -7.96 0.05
C GLN A 125 -21.13 -8.29 0.98
N GLN A 126 -22.00 -9.20 0.53
CA GLN A 126 -23.31 -9.49 1.15
C GLN A 126 -23.24 -10.05 2.57
N ASP A 127 -22.16 -10.75 2.92
CA ASP A 127 -21.97 -11.38 4.22
C ASP A 127 -21.17 -10.52 5.20
N PHE A 128 -20.65 -9.36 4.80
CA PHE A 128 -19.89 -8.49 5.70
C PHE A 128 -20.83 -7.71 6.63
N ARG A 129 -20.65 -7.92 7.94
CA ARG A 129 -21.39 -7.31 9.06
C ARG A 129 -20.47 -6.99 10.26
N GLY A 130 -19.18 -6.81 10.00
CA GLY A 130 -18.18 -6.47 10.99
C GLY A 130 -17.95 -4.96 11.11
N THR A 131 -16.85 -4.60 11.78
CA THR A 131 -16.42 -3.20 11.93
C THR A 131 -15.43 -2.82 10.84
N LEU A 132 -15.69 -1.74 10.12
CA LEU A 132 -14.81 -1.18 9.12
C LEU A 132 -14.16 0.12 9.63
N LEU A 133 -12.86 0.07 9.91
CA LEU A 133 -12.05 1.25 10.24
C LEU A 133 -11.54 1.90 8.94
N VAL A 134 -11.98 3.11 8.64
CA VAL A 134 -11.65 3.83 7.42
C VAL A 134 -10.69 4.99 7.72
N GLY A 135 -9.42 4.80 7.39
CA GLY A 135 -8.40 5.85 7.50
C GLY A 135 -8.57 6.93 6.43
N VAL A 136 -8.82 8.17 6.85
CA VAL A 136 -8.99 9.31 5.96
C VAL A 136 -7.68 10.09 5.86
N ALA A 137 -7.07 10.06 4.67
CA ALA A 137 -6.04 11.02 4.27
C ALA A 137 -6.68 11.94 3.20
N PRO A 138 -6.94 13.23 3.48
CA PRO A 138 -7.78 14.07 2.64
C PRO A 138 -7.39 14.06 1.16
N GLY A 139 -6.08 14.15 0.86
CA GLY A 139 -5.58 14.21 -0.52
C GLY A 139 -5.82 12.94 -1.35
N PHE A 140 -6.05 11.80 -0.69
CA PHE A 140 -6.37 10.53 -1.34
C PHE A 140 -7.87 10.23 -1.28
N PHE A 141 -8.51 10.48 -0.14
CA PHE A 141 -9.94 10.22 0.05
C PHE A 141 -10.81 11.08 -0.89
N PHE A 142 -10.56 12.39 -0.92
CA PHE A 142 -11.32 13.34 -1.74
C PHE A 142 -10.66 13.63 -3.10
N GLY A 143 -9.70 12.79 -3.51
CA GLY A 143 -9.10 12.87 -4.84
C GLY A 143 -10.11 12.46 -5.92
N GLY A 144 -9.98 13.06 -7.11
CA GLY A 144 -10.82 12.74 -8.27
C GLY A 144 -10.64 11.30 -8.78
N PRO A 145 -11.61 10.78 -9.54
CA PRO A 145 -11.58 9.39 -10.04
C PRO A 145 -10.44 9.13 -11.02
N ASP A 146 -9.88 10.17 -11.64
CA ASP A 146 -8.76 10.08 -12.58
C ASP A 146 -7.40 10.02 -11.89
N TYR A 147 -7.33 10.19 -10.57
CA TYR A 147 -6.07 10.14 -9.83
C TYR A 147 -5.54 8.69 -9.77
N THR A 148 -4.83 8.29 -10.81
CA THR A 148 -4.39 6.91 -11.08
C THR A 148 -3.67 6.24 -9.91
N LEU A 149 -2.75 6.96 -9.23
CA LEU A 149 -2.03 6.41 -8.08
C LEU A 149 -2.99 6.03 -6.93
N ALA A 150 -3.96 6.89 -6.63
CA ALA A 150 -4.93 6.64 -5.58
C ALA A 150 -5.93 5.53 -5.98
N MET A 151 -6.36 5.53 -7.24
CA MET A 151 -7.43 4.65 -7.72
C MET A 151 -6.95 3.26 -8.19
N ARG A 152 -5.63 3.00 -8.19
CA ARG A 152 -5.05 1.69 -8.52
C ARG A 152 -5.56 0.51 -7.68
N VAL A 153 -6.13 0.79 -6.51
CA VAL A 153 -6.77 -0.26 -5.67
C VAL A 153 -7.92 -0.96 -6.41
N ARG A 154 -8.55 -0.32 -7.40
CA ARG A 154 -9.52 -0.96 -8.30
C ARG A 154 -8.91 -2.16 -9.02
N ASP A 155 -7.65 -2.08 -9.42
CA ASP A 155 -6.95 -3.19 -10.08
C ASP A 155 -6.58 -4.29 -9.07
N PHE A 156 -6.33 -3.92 -7.80
CA PHE A 156 -6.06 -4.90 -6.74
C PHE A 156 -7.34 -5.69 -6.39
N ILE A 157 -8.49 -5.01 -6.37
CA ILE A 157 -9.81 -5.64 -6.21
C ILE A 157 -10.06 -6.62 -7.36
N LYS A 158 -9.91 -6.18 -8.61
CA LYS A 158 -10.04 -7.06 -9.79
C LYS A 158 -9.10 -8.27 -9.74
N LEU A 159 -7.84 -8.06 -9.34
CA LEU A 159 -6.88 -9.16 -9.16
C LEU A 159 -7.38 -10.16 -8.12
N SER A 160 -7.91 -9.68 -6.99
CA SER A 160 -8.45 -10.56 -5.95
C SER A 160 -9.64 -11.38 -6.42
N GLU A 161 -10.50 -10.85 -7.30
CA GLU A 161 -11.65 -11.57 -7.88
C GLU A 161 -11.23 -12.69 -8.83
N HIS A 162 -10.09 -12.54 -9.50
CA HIS A 162 -9.54 -13.49 -10.46
C HIS A 162 -8.37 -14.31 -9.88
N TRP A 163 -8.27 -14.38 -8.55
CA TRP A 163 -7.16 -15.05 -7.85
C TRP A 163 -7.15 -16.55 -8.12
N GLY A 164 -6.07 -17.06 -8.73
CA GLY A 164 -5.92 -18.45 -9.11
C GLY A 164 -4.87 -19.24 -8.32
N PRO A 165 -4.71 -20.54 -8.60
CA PRO A 165 -3.70 -21.38 -7.95
C PRO A 165 -2.26 -20.91 -8.18
N ALA A 166 -1.98 -20.31 -9.34
CA ALA A 166 -0.66 -19.76 -9.63
C ALA A 166 -0.33 -18.56 -8.72
N ASP A 167 -1.30 -17.66 -8.51
CA ASP A 167 -1.15 -16.52 -7.60
C ASP A 167 -0.97 -16.97 -6.14
N ASP A 168 -1.72 -18.00 -5.71
CA ASP A 168 -1.58 -18.59 -4.37
C ASP A 168 -0.18 -19.20 -4.17
N ILE A 169 0.31 -19.99 -5.14
CA ILE A 169 1.66 -20.57 -5.08
C ILE A 169 2.73 -19.46 -5.09
N GLU A 170 2.62 -18.48 -5.98
CA GLU A 170 3.58 -17.37 -6.04
C GLU A 170 3.61 -16.60 -4.72
N GLN A 171 2.45 -16.25 -4.16
CA GLN A 171 2.38 -15.50 -2.92
C GLN A 171 2.94 -16.29 -1.72
N ARG A 172 2.72 -17.61 -1.67
CA ARG A 172 3.35 -18.47 -0.67
C ARG A 172 4.86 -18.53 -0.82
N LEU A 173 5.38 -18.66 -2.05
CA LEU A 173 6.82 -18.62 -2.29
C LEU A 173 7.43 -17.28 -1.87
N ARG A 174 6.73 -16.17 -2.13
CA ARG A 174 7.16 -14.83 -1.68
C ARG A 174 7.27 -14.77 -0.15
N PHE A 175 6.31 -15.33 0.60
CA PHE A 175 6.39 -15.39 2.06
C PHE A 175 7.58 -16.21 2.58
N LEU A 176 8.11 -17.14 1.78
CA LEU A 176 9.29 -17.93 2.14
C LEU A 176 10.60 -17.22 1.77
N ILE A 177 10.62 -16.52 0.63
CA ILE A 177 11.86 -16.00 0.02
C ILE A 177 12.11 -14.54 0.39
N GLU A 178 11.11 -13.65 0.24
CA GLU A 178 11.28 -12.20 0.40
C GLU A 178 11.68 -11.78 1.84
N PRO A 179 11.21 -12.42 2.92
CA PRO A 179 11.66 -12.10 4.27
C PRO A 179 13.11 -12.52 4.59
N VAL A 180 13.74 -13.34 3.73
CA VAL A 180 15.07 -13.91 3.98
C VAL A 180 16.16 -13.17 3.21
N PHE A 181 15.88 -12.78 1.96
CA PHE A 181 16.87 -12.24 1.03
C PHE A 181 16.69 -10.75 0.77
N ALA A 182 17.71 -9.96 1.07
CA ALA A 182 17.70 -8.51 0.88
C ALA A 182 17.69 -8.14 -0.62
N PHE A 183 18.28 -8.96 -1.50
CA PHE A 183 18.24 -8.72 -2.94
C PHE A 183 16.83 -8.77 -3.56
N MET A 184 15.84 -9.29 -2.83
CA MET A 184 14.44 -9.24 -3.23
C MET A 184 13.76 -7.90 -2.92
N SER A 185 14.42 -7.02 -2.14
CA SER A 185 13.89 -5.71 -1.78
C SER A 185 13.87 -4.80 -3.02
N THR A 186 12.69 -4.63 -3.62
CA THR A 186 12.49 -3.80 -4.81
C THR A 186 13.01 -2.38 -4.59
N GLY A 187 13.63 -1.78 -5.61
CA GLY A 187 14.23 -0.45 -5.50
C GLY A 187 15.72 -0.54 -5.15
N GLU A 188 16.03 -0.62 -3.86
CA GLU A 188 17.41 -0.58 -3.34
C GLU A 188 18.29 -1.76 -3.79
N ALA A 189 17.67 -2.91 -4.10
CA ALA A 189 18.39 -4.05 -4.66
C ALA A 189 18.79 -3.84 -6.13
N SER A 190 18.21 -2.88 -6.85
CA SER A 190 18.47 -2.63 -8.28
C SER A 190 19.83 -1.98 -8.52
N PRO A 191 20.76 -2.64 -9.24
CA PRO A 191 22.03 -2.03 -9.63
C PRO A 191 21.86 -0.78 -10.50
N LEU A 192 20.79 -0.73 -11.30
CA LEU A 192 20.47 0.41 -12.15
C LEU A 192 20.02 1.63 -11.34
N LEU A 193 19.22 1.41 -10.29
CA LEU A 193 18.81 2.51 -9.40
C LEU A 193 20.00 3.02 -8.59
N LEU A 194 20.86 2.14 -8.08
CA LEU A 194 22.10 2.54 -7.43
C LEU A 194 23.01 3.37 -8.35
N LEU A 195 23.14 2.96 -9.62
CA LEU A 195 23.90 3.72 -10.61
C LEU A 195 23.25 5.08 -10.85
N ARG A 196 21.93 5.13 -11.02
CA ARG A 196 21.16 6.38 -11.20
C ARG A 196 21.30 7.33 -10.01
N GLU A 197 21.33 6.82 -8.78
CA GLU A 197 21.51 7.65 -7.59
C GLU A 197 22.92 8.23 -7.45
N ARG A 198 23.93 7.52 -7.99
CA ARG A 198 25.31 7.99 -8.03
C ARG A 198 25.58 8.99 -9.16
N ILE A 199 24.79 8.94 -10.23
CA ILE A 199 24.87 9.89 -11.33
C ILE A 199 23.96 11.07 -11.02
N ASP A 200 24.55 12.15 -10.51
CA ASP A 200 23.84 13.40 -10.22
C ASP A 200 23.49 14.14 -11.53
N LEU A 201 22.40 13.70 -12.18
CA LEU A 201 21.87 14.38 -13.35
C LEU A 201 21.04 15.59 -12.88
N PRO A 202 21.33 16.81 -13.38
CA PRO A 202 20.55 17.98 -13.01
C PRO A 202 19.09 17.80 -13.45
N GLN A 203 18.17 18.17 -12.57
CA GLN A 203 16.75 18.21 -12.91
C GLN A 203 16.53 19.27 -13.98
N ARG A 204 15.85 18.90 -15.08
CA ARG A 204 15.51 19.84 -16.14
C ARG A 204 14.42 20.78 -15.66
N GLU A 205 14.47 22.02 -16.14
CA GLU A 205 13.43 23.02 -15.87
C GLU A 205 12.04 22.49 -16.27
N GLY A 206 11.04 22.73 -15.42
CA GLY A 206 9.67 22.27 -15.62
C GLY A 206 9.40 20.80 -15.33
N GLN A 207 10.41 19.98 -14.98
CA GLN A 207 10.18 18.59 -14.56
C GLN A 207 9.90 18.49 -13.06
N LEU A 208 9.12 17.49 -12.66
CA LEU A 208 8.98 17.09 -11.26
C LEU A 208 10.29 16.45 -10.76
N ALA A 209 10.58 16.61 -9.47
CA ALA A 209 11.72 15.94 -8.85
C ALA A 209 11.61 14.42 -9.03
N PRO A 210 12.70 13.72 -9.36
CA PRO A 210 12.67 12.28 -9.52
C PRO A 210 12.33 11.63 -8.18
N LEU A 211 11.38 10.69 -8.19
CA LEU A 211 11.15 9.80 -7.06
C LEU A 211 12.40 8.93 -6.90
N ARG A 212 13.05 9.02 -5.75
CA ARG A 212 14.18 8.17 -5.37
C ARG A 212 13.63 6.99 -4.57
N ASP A 213 13.86 5.78 -5.06
CA ASP A 213 13.38 4.56 -4.42
C ASP A 213 14.29 4.20 -3.25
N ARG A 214 14.04 4.84 -2.11
CA ARG A 214 14.67 4.51 -0.85
C ARG A 214 13.65 3.85 0.07
N LEU A 215 14.04 2.77 0.72
CA LEU A 215 13.16 2.01 1.59
C LEU A 215 13.06 2.76 2.93
N PHE A 216 11.89 3.35 3.19
CA PHE A 216 11.61 4.04 4.46
C PHE A 216 10.68 3.24 5.37
N PHE A 217 10.08 2.18 4.85
CA PHE A 217 9.13 1.36 5.56
C PHE A 217 9.28 -0.11 5.17
N ARG A 218 8.79 -1.00 6.01
CA ARG A 218 8.69 -2.44 5.77
C ARG A 218 7.24 -2.85 5.75
N THR A 219 6.92 -3.89 4.99
CA THR A 219 5.60 -4.50 4.96
C THR A 219 5.70 -5.94 5.44
N ASP A 220 4.79 -6.34 6.33
CA ASP A 220 4.67 -7.72 6.79
C ASP A 220 3.59 -8.50 6.01
N LYS A 221 3.50 -9.81 6.27
CA LYS A 221 2.56 -10.72 5.58
C LYS A 221 1.08 -10.37 5.78
N HIS A 222 0.78 -9.44 6.68
CA HIS A 222 -0.56 -8.97 6.98
C HIS A 222 -0.82 -7.59 6.37
N CYS A 223 -0.04 -7.16 5.38
CA CYS A 223 -0.15 -5.83 4.74
C CYS A 223 0.09 -4.64 5.68
N ARG A 224 0.54 -4.85 6.93
CA ARG A 224 0.90 -3.74 7.81
C ARG A 224 2.22 -3.17 7.36
N GLY A 225 2.25 -1.87 7.09
CA GLY A 225 3.49 -1.13 6.88
C GLY A 225 4.03 -0.58 8.20
N ARG A 226 5.35 -0.43 8.34
CA ARG A 226 5.98 0.26 9.47
C ARG A 226 7.18 1.03 8.99
N LEU A 227 7.34 2.28 9.43
CA LEU A 227 8.60 2.98 9.23
C LEU A 227 9.77 2.15 9.76
N ILE A 228 10.91 2.18 9.08
CA ILE A 228 12.11 1.50 9.56
C ILE A 228 12.49 2.08 10.92
N GLU A 229 12.78 1.21 11.87
CA GLU A 229 13.16 1.60 13.23
C GLU A 229 14.35 2.58 13.21
N GLY A 230 14.24 3.66 14.00
CA GLY A 230 15.25 4.70 14.10
C GLY A 230 15.42 5.57 12.85
N VAL A 231 14.50 5.53 11.87
CA VAL A 231 14.55 6.43 10.70
C VAL A 231 14.40 7.89 11.10
N GLU A 232 13.65 8.17 12.16
CA GLU A 232 13.48 9.50 12.76
C GLU A 232 14.80 10.10 13.26
N ASN A 233 15.80 9.26 13.56
CA ASN A 233 17.13 9.69 13.99
C ASN A 233 18.12 9.85 12.81
N ARG A 234 17.63 9.75 11.57
CA ARG A 234 18.43 9.83 10.33
C ARG A 234 17.97 10.99 9.46
N PRO A 235 18.47 12.23 9.69
CA PRO A 235 17.98 13.43 9.02
C PRO A 235 17.98 13.36 7.49
N ARG A 236 19.02 12.76 6.89
CA ARG A 236 19.10 12.57 5.42
C ARG A 236 18.00 11.66 4.88
N ASP A 237 17.60 10.65 5.65
CA ASP A 237 16.55 9.71 5.26
C ASP A 237 15.19 10.42 5.34
N ILE A 238 14.98 11.19 6.41
CA ILE A 238 13.77 12.01 6.57
C ILE A 238 13.66 13.08 5.49
N GLU A 239 14.76 13.75 5.13
CA GLU A 239 14.78 14.74 4.04
C GLU A 239 14.47 14.11 2.69
N ALA A 240 15.07 12.95 2.39
CA ALA A 240 14.78 12.20 1.17
C ALA A 240 13.31 11.75 1.12
N PHE A 241 12.76 11.26 2.24
CA PHE A 241 11.36 10.84 2.29
C PHE A 241 10.41 12.04 2.17
N THR A 242 10.72 13.15 2.86
CA THR A 242 9.95 14.41 2.75
C THR A 242 9.91 14.88 1.30
N SER A 243 11.04 14.83 0.58
CA SER A 243 11.13 15.22 -0.84
C SER A 243 10.22 14.37 -1.73
N ILE A 244 10.11 13.06 -1.47
CA ILE A 244 9.19 12.16 -2.18
C ILE A 244 7.73 12.59 -1.94
N LEU A 245 7.37 12.93 -0.70
CA LEU A 245 6.01 13.34 -0.37
C LEU A 245 5.65 14.69 -1.01
N VAL A 246 6.58 15.64 -1.03
CA VAL A 246 6.43 16.91 -1.75
C VAL A 246 6.22 16.65 -3.25
N ALA A 247 7.02 15.77 -3.86
CA ALA A 247 6.88 15.42 -5.27
C ALA A 247 5.54 14.71 -5.57
N LEU A 248 5.09 13.79 -4.70
CA LEU A 248 3.79 13.13 -4.82
C LEU A 248 2.63 14.12 -4.70
N LYS A 249 2.72 15.09 -3.79
CA LYS A 249 1.74 16.18 -3.65
C LYS A 249 1.72 17.10 -4.88
N ALA A 250 2.89 17.47 -5.41
CA ALA A 250 2.96 18.24 -6.65
C ALA A 250 2.32 17.46 -7.81
N ARG A 251 2.57 16.14 -7.89
CA ARG A 251 1.95 15.26 -8.90
C ARG A 251 0.44 15.14 -8.73
N SER A 252 -0.09 15.05 -7.52
CA SER A 252 -1.54 14.94 -7.30
C SER A 252 -2.30 16.17 -7.79
N ARG A 253 -1.67 17.36 -7.77
CA ARG A 253 -2.25 18.61 -8.28
C ARG A 253 -2.35 18.68 -9.80
N LEU A 254 -1.73 17.73 -10.52
CA LEU A 254 -1.90 17.61 -11.98
C LEU A 254 -3.23 16.96 -12.36
N TYR A 255 -3.95 16.37 -11.39
CA TYR A 255 -5.26 15.77 -11.60
C TYR A 255 -6.35 16.75 -11.16
N PRO A 256 -7.52 16.76 -11.83
CA PRO A 256 -8.67 17.50 -11.37
C PRO A 256 -9.04 17.12 -9.91
N PRO A 257 -9.48 18.09 -9.09
CA PRO A 257 -9.97 17.79 -7.76
C PRO A 257 -11.21 16.89 -7.83
N GLY A 258 -11.45 16.10 -6.78
CA GLY A 258 -12.68 15.33 -6.68
C GLY A 258 -13.89 16.24 -6.45
N ASN A 259 -15.03 15.85 -7.02
CA ASN A 259 -16.31 16.47 -6.67
C ASN A 259 -16.74 15.93 -5.29
N VAL A 260 -16.69 16.78 -4.27
CA VAL A 260 -16.97 16.39 -2.89
C VAL A 260 -18.41 15.89 -2.74
N ASP A 261 -19.38 16.54 -3.37
CA ASP A 261 -20.80 16.17 -3.24
C ASP A 261 -21.05 14.77 -3.80
N LEU A 262 -20.54 14.46 -4.99
CA LEU A 262 -20.65 13.13 -5.58
C LEU A 262 -19.91 12.07 -4.75
N ILE A 263 -18.74 12.43 -4.22
CA ILE A 263 -17.95 11.53 -3.36
C ILE A 263 -18.74 11.20 -2.08
N LEU A 264 -19.36 12.19 -1.45
CA LEU A 264 -20.14 11.97 -0.23
C LEU A 264 -21.42 11.19 -0.52
N GLU A 265 -22.11 11.45 -1.63
CA GLU A 265 -23.27 10.65 -2.07
C GLU A 265 -22.92 9.16 -2.22
N GLU A 266 -21.80 8.85 -2.88
CA GLU A 266 -21.29 7.48 -3.02
C GLU A 266 -20.98 6.85 -1.65
N VAL A 267 -20.26 7.57 -0.79
CA VAL A 267 -19.85 7.07 0.53
C VAL A 267 -21.06 6.85 1.44
N VAL A 268 -22.05 7.75 1.44
CA VAL A 268 -23.30 7.62 2.21
C VAL A 268 -24.06 6.37 1.77
N LYS A 269 -24.13 6.10 0.47
CA LYS A 269 -24.74 4.89 -0.06
C LYS A 269 -24.02 3.63 0.46
N ASP A 270 -22.69 3.59 0.32
CA ASP A 270 -21.89 2.43 0.74
C ASP A 270 -21.97 2.17 2.26
N VAL A 271 -21.91 3.24 3.07
CA VAL A 271 -22.10 3.17 4.53
C VAL A 271 -23.47 2.61 4.87
N ARG A 272 -24.53 3.09 4.21
CA ARG A 272 -25.91 2.60 4.43
C ARG A 272 -26.02 1.10 4.15
N GLU A 273 -25.42 0.62 3.07
CA GLU A 273 -25.41 -0.81 2.76
C GLU A 273 -24.74 -1.64 3.86
N ILE A 274 -23.60 -1.19 4.39
CA ILE A 274 -22.91 -1.86 5.50
C ILE A 274 -23.77 -1.86 6.77
N HIS A 275 -24.34 -0.70 7.13
CA HIS A 275 -25.19 -0.57 8.32
C HIS A 275 -26.47 -1.41 8.22
N ASN A 276 -27.10 -1.48 7.04
CA ASN A 276 -28.30 -2.31 6.80
C ASN A 276 -28.06 -3.80 7.06
N ARG A 277 -26.80 -4.26 6.96
CA ARG A 277 -26.39 -5.64 7.27
C ARG A 277 -25.98 -5.84 8.73
N GLY A 278 -25.99 -4.79 9.54
CA GLY A 278 -25.53 -4.79 10.93
C GLY A 278 -24.03 -4.51 11.10
N GLY A 279 -23.32 -4.19 10.02
CA GLY A 279 -21.93 -3.73 10.11
C GLY A 279 -21.81 -2.31 10.67
N GLN A 280 -20.59 -1.93 11.03
CA GLN A 280 -20.27 -0.60 11.57
C GLN A 280 -19.17 0.05 10.74
N VAL A 281 -19.28 1.35 10.49
CA VAL A 281 -18.23 2.14 9.83
C VAL A 281 -17.73 3.24 10.77
N ILE A 282 -16.41 3.28 10.98
CA ILE A 282 -15.75 4.30 11.80
C ILE A 282 -14.68 4.98 10.95
N PHE A 283 -14.79 6.30 10.77
CA PHE A 283 -13.78 7.09 10.07
C PHE A 283 -12.71 7.58 11.05
N VAL A 284 -11.44 7.48 10.66
CA VAL A 284 -10.31 7.91 11.50
C VAL A 284 -9.40 8.85 10.72
N ARG A 285 -9.22 10.07 11.22
CA ARG A 285 -8.23 11.03 10.69
C ARG A 285 -6.97 10.99 11.54
N TYR A 286 -5.93 10.39 10.98
CA TYR A 286 -4.60 10.30 11.61
C TYR A 286 -3.86 11.65 11.68
N PRO A 287 -2.93 11.84 12.63
CA PRO A 287 -2.09 13.02 12.72
C PRO A 287 -1.30 13.30 11.45
N SER A 288 -1.15 14.59 11.15
CA SER A 288 -0.16 15.15 10.22
C SER A 288 0.25 16.51 10.75
N THR A 289 1.49 16.93 10.51
CA THR A 289 2.08 18.13 11.11
C THR A 289 2.69 19.06 10.06
N GLY A 290 3.24 20.20 10.49
CA GLY A 290 4.06 21.11 9.68
C GLY A 290 3.48 21.41 8.29
N TRP A 291 4.37 21.39 7.29
CA TRP A 291 4.04 21.73 5.90
C TRP A 291 2.90 20.87 5.32
N TYR A 292 2.79 19.60 5.72
CA TYR A 292 1.78 18.69 5.19
C TYR A 292 0.40 19.06 5.74
N ARG A 293 0.32 19.37 7.03
CA ARG A 293 -0.93 19.81 7.67
C ARG A 293 -1.39 21.15 7.13
N GLU A 294 -0.46 22.09 6.94
CA GLU A 294 -0.73 23.42 6.34
C GLU A 294 -1.27 23.29 4.91
N ASP A 295 -0.67 22.41 4.09
CA ASP A 295 -1.15 22.11 2.74
C ASP A 295 -2.58 21.56 2.75
N GLU A 296 -2.88 20.63 3.65
CA GLU A 296 -4.22 20.06 3.79
C GLU A 296 -5.24 21.09 4.29
N GLN A 297 -4.88 21.92 5.28
CA GLN A 297 -5.74 23.02 5.76
C GLN A 297 -6.11 23.98 4.63
N LYS A 298 -5.14 24.31 3.78
CA LYS A 298 -5.31 25.24 2.67
C LYS A 298 -6.21 24.69 1.56
N HIS A 299 -5.99 23.45 1.15
CA HIS A 299 -6.66 22.89 -0.03
C HIS A 299 -7.88 22.04 0.31
N GLN A 300 -7.92 21.46 1.51
CA GLN A 300 -8.95 20.54 1.99
C GLN A 300 -9.34 20.88 3.43
N PRO A 301 -9.86 22.11 3.66
CA PRO A 301 -10.24 22.57 5.00
C PRO A 301 -11.28 21.65 5.62
N ARG A 302 -11.10 21.34 6.91
CA ARG A 302 -11.88 20.35 7.66
C ARG A 302 -13.40 20.51 7.48
N GLU A 303 -13.91 21.74 7.64
CA GLU A 303 -15.33 22.10 7.54
C GLU A 303 -15.95 21.69 6.20
N LYS A 304 -15.19 21.79 5.09
CA LYS A 304 -15.71 21.49 3.75
C LYS A 304 -15.58 20.03 3.34
N TYR A 305 -14.89 19.20 4.15
CA TYR A 305 -14.50 17.84 3.77
C TYR A 305 -14.74 16.84 4.89
N TRP A 306 -13.98 16.92 5.98
CA TRP A 306 -14.07 15.96 7.09
C TRP A 306 -15.38 16.12 7.86
N ASP A 307 -15.76 17.35 8.23
CA ASP A 307 -16.97 17.55 9.03
C ASP A 307 -18.22 17.15 8.24
N ARG A 308 -18.27 17.50 6.94
CA ARG A 308 -19.31 17.01 6.02
C ARG A 308 -19.34 15.49 5.89
N LEU A 309 -18.18 14.82 5.80
CA LEU A 309 -18.13 13.35 5.75
C LEU A 309 -18.81 12.74 6.97
N ILE A 310 -18.52 13.25 8.18
CA ILE A 310 -19.09 12.71 9.40
C ILE A 310 -20.59 13.06 9.51
N GLU A 311 -20.98 14.29 9.19
CA GLU A 311 -22.37 14.75 9.22
C GLU A 311 -23.25 13.95 8.25
N GLU A 312 -22.84 13.84 6.98
CA GLU A 312 -23.67 13.22 5.93
C GLU A 312 -23.76 11.69 6.08
N THR A 313 -22.72 11.04 6.61
CA THR A 313 -22.74 9.58 6.86
C THR A 313 -23.38 9.21 8.19
N GLY A 314 -23.41 10.11 9.17
CA GLY A 314 -23.82 9.83 10.54
C GLY A 314 -22.88 8.89 11.30
N CYS A 315 -21.73 8.53 10.72
CA CYS A 315 -20.78 7.59 11.31
C CYS A 315 -20.06 8.16 12.54
N LEU A 316 -19.43 7.29 13.31
CA LEU A 316 -18.44 7.72 14.28
C LEU A 316 -17.18 8.20 13.55
N GLY A 317 -16.81 9.46 13.77
CA GLY A 317 -15.59 10.07 13.23
C GLY A 317 -14.62 10.40 14.35
N ILE A 318 -13.42 9.83 14.31
CA ILE A 318 -12.35 10.16 15.26
C ILE A 318 -11.30 11.02 14.55
N HIS A 319 -11.32 12.32 14.83
CA HIS A 319 -10.29 13.24 14.35
C HIS A 319 -9.21 13.44 15.40
N PHE A 320 -7.94 13.29 15.04
CA PHE A 320 -6.84 13.40 16.02
C PHE A 320 -6.81 14.74 16.77
N GLU A 321 -7.29 15.83 16.15
CA GLU A 321 -7.39 17.17 16.77
C GLU A 321 -8.52 17.29 17.82
N ASP A 322 -9.52 16.41 17.79
CA ASP A 322 -10.67 16.47 18.72
C ASP A 322 -10.38 15.80 20.06
N HIS A 323 -9.31 15.00 20.13
CA HIS A 323 -8.95 14.21 21.30
C HIS A 323 -7.53 14.55 21.75
N ARG A 324 -7.38 15.01 22.99
CA ARG A 324 -6.07 15.37 23.57
C ARG A 324 -5.09 14.20 23.55
N GLU A 325 -5.60 12.98 23.69
CA GLU A 325 -4.87 11.73 23.67
C GLU A 325 -4.25 11.43 22.29
N LEU A 326 -4.84 11.95 21.20
CA LEU A 326 -4.47 11.69 19.82
C LEU A 326 -3.74 12.85 19.13
N SER A 327 -3.71 14.05 19.72
CA SER A 327 -3.14 15.26 19.10
C SER A 327 -1.63 15.43 19.29
N GLY A 328 -1.01 14.77 20.28
CA GLY A 328 0.39 14.98 20.66
C GLY A 328 1.45 14.27 19.82
N PHE A 329 1.10 13.66 18.69
CA PHE A 329 2.03 12.88 17.87
C PHE A 329 2.70 13.75 16.79
N ALA A 330 4.01 13.56 16.60
CA ALA A 330 4.83 14.33 15.67
C ALA A 330 5.51 13.41 14.63
N PRO A 331 4.82 13.07 13.53
CA PRO A 331 5.41 12.35 12.40
C PRO A 331 6.73 12.98 11.92
N PRO A 332 7.84 12.22 11.76
CA PRO A 332 9.15 12.80 11.48
C PRO A 332 9.23 13.49 10.10
N GLU A 333 8.50 13.00 9.08
CA GLU A 333 8.40 13.68 7.78
C GLU A 333 7.12 14.51 7.60
N ASN A 334 6.28 14.58 8.65
CA ASN A 334 4.97 15.25 8.73
C ASN A 334 3.70 14.47 8.32
N SER A 335 3.80 13.19 7.93
CA SER A 335 2.63 12.40 7.52
C SER A 335 2.42 11.05 8.22
N HIS A 336 3.47 10.32 8.60
CA HIS A 336 3.39 8.95 9.12
C HIS A 336 4.00 8.80 10.52
N LEU A 337 3.31 8.06 11.39
CA LEU A 337 3.80 7.74 12.72
C LEU A 337 5.02 6.81 12.68
N THR A 338 5.91 6.97 13.65
CA THR A 338 6.95 5.97 13.93
C THR A 338 6.32 4.66 14.37
N GLN A 339 7.06 3.55 14.35
CA GLN A 339 6.53 2.26 14.82
C GLN A 339 6.07 2.33 16.29
N GLN A 340 6.84 3.00 17.16
CA GLN A 340 6.49 3.14 18.57
C GLN A 340 5.26 4.03 18.78
N ASP A 341 5.15 5.09 17.98
CA ASP A 341 3.99 5.97 18.00
C ASP A 341 2.74 5.29 17.44
N ALA A 342 2.87 4.44 16.41
CA ALA A 342 1.74 3.68 15.87
C ALA A 342 1.12 2.74 16.92
N ILE A 343 1.95 2.04 17.70
CA ILE A 343 1.51 1.21 18.84
C ILE A 343 0.77 2.09 19.86
N THR A 344 1.39 3.20 20.26
CA THR A 344 0.82 4.10 21.27
C THR A 344 -0.48 4.76 20.81
N PHE A 345 -0.53 5.19 19.55
CA PHE A 345 -1.69 5.77 18.91
C PHE A 345 -2.83 4.75 18.82
N THR A 346 -2.55 3.51 18.41
CA THR A 346 -3.57 2.45 18.29
C THR A 346 -4.24 2.16 19.64
N ARG A 347 -3.46 2.05 20.71
CA ARG A 347 -3.98 1.88 22.08
C ARG A 347 -4.91 3.04 22.48
N ARG A 348 -4.48 4.28 22.23
CA ARG A 348 -5.27 5.47 22.58
C ARG A 348 -6.52 5.61 21.70
N LEU A 349 -6.39 5.29 20.42
CA LEU A 349 -7.49 5.29 19.46
C LEU A 349 -8.58 4.31 19.90
N HIS A 350 -8.19 3.09 20.29
CA HIS A 350 -9.12 2.10 20.83
C HIS A 350 -9.90 2.65 22.03
N ASN A 351 -9.21 3.22 23.02
CA ASN A 351 -9.86 3.79 24.20
C ASN A 351 -10.81 4.96 23.87
N VAL A 352 -10.45 5.78 22.87
CA VAL A 352 -11.31 6.87 22.39
C VAL A 352 -12.56 6.31 21.72
N ILE A 353 -12.42 5.29 20.86
CA ILE A 353 -13.55 4.64 20.19
C ILE A 353 -14.53 4.06 21.22
N GLU A 354 -14.03 3.30 22.19
CA GLU A 354 -14.84 2.72 23.27
C GLU A 354 -15.62 3.79 24.06
N LYS A 355 -14.97 4.91 24.38
CA LYS A 355 -15.59 6.03 25.11
C LYS A 355 -16.70 6.70 24.28
N GLU A 356 -16.44 6.97 23.00
CA GLU A 356 -17.41 7.60 22.10
C GLU A 356 -18.60 6.69 21.82
N GLN A 357 -18.36 5.39 21.61
CA GLN A 357 -19.43 4.40 21.43
C GLN A 357 -20.29 4.25 22.68
N SER A 358 -19.66 4.19 23.86
CA SER A 358 -20.39 4.15 25.14
C SER A 358 -21.29 5.38 25.30
N SER A 359 -20.77 6.57 25.01
CA SER A 359 -21.52 7.83 25.13
C SER A 359 -22.74 7.86 24.19
N ARG A 360 -22.58 7.41 22.93
CA ARG A 360 -23.68 7.33 21.97
C ARG A 360 -24.76 6.31 22.35
N HIS A 361 -24.41 5.24 23.04
CA HIS A 361 -25.38 4.26 23.53
C HIS A 361 -26.29 4.85 24.62
N PHE A 362 -25.76 5.72 25.49
CA PHE A 362 -26.54 6.39 26.53
C PHE A 362 -27.48 7.49 26.01
N ASP A 363 -27.19 8.08 24.85
CA ASP A 363 -27.99 9.16 24.24
C ASP A 363 -29.10 8.66 23.31
N SER A 364 -29.23 7.34 23.09
CA SER A 364 -30.30 6.74 22.29
C SER A 364 -31.54 6.48 23.18
N PRO A 365 -32.67 7.19 23.01
CA PRO A 365 -33.87 6.91 23.80
C PRO A 365 -34.44 5.52 23.47
N GLU A 366 -34.74 4.73 24.50
CA GLU A 366 -35.44 3.43 24.42
C GLU A 366 -36.79 3.50 23.69
#